data_AF-A0A7C3XGV1-F1
#
_entry.id   AF-A0A7C3XGV1-F1
#
_cell.length_a   1.000
_cell.length_b   1.000
_cell.length_c   1.000
_cell.angle_alpha   90.00
_cell.angle_beta   90.00
_cell.angle_gamma   90.00
#
_symmetry.space_group_name_H-M   'P 1'
#
loop_
_entity.id
_entity.type
_entity.pdbx_description
1 polymer ?
#
loop_
_entity_poly.entity_id
_entity_poly.type
_entity_poly.pdbx_seq_one_letter_code
_entity_poly.pdbx_strand_id
1 'polypeptide(L)'
;MIKNRRMIAIGIIVSIIFVIIGCVYLSLSQETLDKVAEEFGLSDSPLWAPPLPDYELPGLEGNIFANVAIGIVSTVLILAFTLAVGKALKARKEMV
;
A
#
# COMPACT_ATOMS: atom_id res chain seq x y z
N MET A 1 -25.88 10.33 1.70
CA MET A 1 -25.70 9.78 3.06
C MET A 1 -25.26 8.32 2.94
N ILE A 2 -24.08 7.95 3.46
CA ILE A 2 -23.60 6.56 3.30
C ILE A 2 -24.44 5.65 4.20
N LYS A 3 -25.30 4.82 3.58
CA LYS A 3 -26.30 4.01 4.29
C LYS A 3 -25.68 2.90 5.14
N ASN A 4 -24.46 2.47 4.81
CA ASN A 4 -23.82 1.28 5.42
C ASN A 4 -22.51 1.64 6.17
N ARG A 5 -22.57 2.53 7.16
CA ARG A 5 -21.39 2.94 7.95
C ARG A 5 -20.66 1.77 8.64
N ARG A 6 -21.42 0.77 9.13
CA ARG A 6 -20.84 -0.44 9.75
C ARG A 6 -19.97 -1.22 8.78
N MET A 7 -20.42 -1.39 7.54
CA MET A 7 -19.67 -2.12 6.51
C MET A 7 -18.36 -1.40 6.16
N ILE A 8 -18.38 -0.05 6.07
CA ILE A 8 -17.17 0.74 5.85
C ILE A 8 -16.21 0.62 7.03
N ALA A 9 -16.71 0.70 8.26
CA ALA A 9 -15.86 0.54 9.44
C ALA A 9 -15.19 -0.84 9.49
N ILE A 10 -15.94 -1.91 9.22
CA ILE A 10 -15.41 -3.27 9.13
C ILE A 10 -14.35 -3.35 8.02
N GLY A 11 -14.64 -2.80 6.83
CA GLY A 11 -13.69 -2.77 5.72
C GLY A 11 -12.39 -2.06 6.08
N ILE A 12 -12.46 -0.90 6.74
CA ILE A 12 -11.28 -0.16 7.20
C ILE A 12 -10.47 -1.00 8.19
N ILE A 13 -11.12 -1.62 9.19
CA ILE A 13 -10.45 -2.46 10.19
C ILE A 13 -9.72 -3.62 9.50
N VAL A 14 -10.41 -4.31 8.59
CA VAL A 14 -9.84 -5.42 7.81
C VAL A 14 -8.64 -4.94 6.98
N SER A 15 -8.77 -3.81 6.28
CA SER A 15 -7.66 -3.24 5.49
C SER A 15 -6.46 -2.87 6.35
N ILE A 16 -6.66 -2.27 7.54
CA ILE A 16 -5.56 -1.95 8.46
C ILE A 16 -4.84 -3.23 8.92
N ILE A 17 -5.58 -4.30 9.23
CA ILE A 17 -4.98 -5.60 9.57
C ILE A 17 -4.12 -6.11 8.41
N PHE A 18 -4.62 -6.04 7.18
CA PHE A 18 -3.85 -6.45 6.00
C PHE A 18 -2.61 -5.59 5.78
N VAL A 19 -2.66 -4.28 6.00
CA VAL A 19 -1.48 -3.39 5.93
C VAL A 19 -0.44 -3.82 6.96
N ILE A 20 -0.84 -4.07 8.20
CA ILE A 20 0.09 -4.49 9.26
C ILE A 20 0.73 -5.84 8.91
N ILE A 21 -0.07 -6.83 8.49
CA ILE A 21 0.46 -8.15 8.08
C ILE A 21 1.40 -8.00 6.88
N GLY A 22 1.02 -7.17 5.90
CA GLY A 22 1.84 -6.86 4.73
C GLY A 22 3.21 -6.30 5.10
N CYS A 23 3.24 -5.28 5.95
CA CYS A 23 4.48 -4.58 6.31
C CYS A 23 5.34 -5.30 7.35
N VAL A 24 4.77 -6.20 8.16
CA VAL A 24 5.51 -6.89 9.24
C VAL A 24 5.94 -8.30 8.83
N TYR A 25 5.20 -8.95 7.94
CA TYR A 25 5.44 -10.34 7.58
C TYR A 25 5.75 -10.51 6.09
N LEU A 26 4.90 -9.99 5.21
CA LEU A 26 5.06 -10.22 3.77
C LEU A 26 6.22 -9.41 3.18
N SER A 27 6.50 -8.22 3.68
CA SER A 27 7.66 -7.41 3.26
C SER A 27 9.01 -8.05 3.60
N LEU A 28 9.05 -8.93 4.61
CA LEU A 28 10.27 -9.62 5.03
C LEU A 28 10.53 -10.90 4.24
N SER A 29 9.61 -11.32 3.36
CA SER A 29 9.90 -12.43 2.46
C SER A 29 10.92 -11.96 1.45
N GLN A 30 12.20 -12.17 1.75
CA GLN A 30 13.28 -11.87 0.82
C GLN A 30 13.03 -12.59 -0.49
N GLU A 31 13.25 -11.90 -1.61
CA GLU A 31 13.06 -12.52 -2.91
C GLU A 31 14.00 -13.71 -3.02
N THR A 32 13.42 -14.88 -3.28
CA THR A 32 14.19 -16.13 -3.29
C THR A 32 15.27 -16.13 -4.37
N LEU A 33 15.09 -15.34 -5.43
CA LEU A 33 16.09 -15.15 -6.47
C LEU A 33 17.26 -14.30 -6.02
N ASP A 34 17.04 -13.26 -5.20
CA ASP A 34 18.10 -12.41 -4.68
C ASP A 34 19.04 -13.23 -3.79
N LYS A 35 18.49 -14.09 -2.93
CA LYS A 35 19.30 -15.02 -2.12
C LYS A 35 20.17 -15.93 -2.97
N VAL A 36 19.59 -16.50 -4.03
CA VAL A 36 20.34 -17.38 -4.92
C VAL A 36 21.42 -16.57 -5.65
N ALA A 37 21.12 -15.36 -6.12
CA ALA A 37 22.09 -14.49 -6.77
C ALA A 37 23.26 -14.12 -5.83
N GLU A 38 22.96 -13.77 -4.58
CA GLU A 38 23.95 -13.51 -3.54
C GLU A 38 24.85 -14.73 -3.27
N GLU A 39 24.29 -15.95 -3.27
CA GLU A 39 25.08 -17.20 -3.15
C GLU A 39 26.10 -17.37 -4.30
N PHE A 40 25.80 -16.82 -5.48
CA PHE A 40 26.73 -16.77 -6.62
C PHE A 40 27.63 -15.52 -6.63
N GLY A 41 27.57 -14.67 -5.60
CA GLY A 41 28.33 -13.42 -5.50
C GLY A 41 27.84 -12.32 -6.45
N LEU A 42 26.62 -12.44 -6.96
CA LEU A 42 25.97 -11.43 -7.77
C LEU A 42 25.28 -10.41 -6.86
N SER A 43 25.27 -9.15 -7.29
CA SER A 43 24.58 -8.05 -6.60
C SER A 43 23.75 -7.28 -7.61
N ASP A 44 22.70 -6.62 -7.12
CA ASP A 44 21.85 -5.82 -7.97
C ASP A 44 22.59 -4.64 -8.60
N SER A 45 22.41 -4.50 -9.91
CA SER A 45 22.94 -3.40 -10.71
C SER A 45 21.78 -2.71 -11.44
N PRO A 46 21.11 -1.76 -10.78
CA PRO A 46 19.93 -1.12 -11.35
C PRO A 46 20.33 -0.28 -12.57
N LEU A 47 19.64 -0.51 -13.69
CA LEU A 47 19.86 0.24 -14.94
C LEU A 47 19.47 1.72 -14.84
N TRP A 48 18.62 2.06 -13.87
CA TRP A 48 18.15 3.41 -13.58
C TRP A 48 17.81 3.51 -12.10
N ALA A 49 17.82 4.73 -11.54
CA ALA A 49 17.46 4.96 -10.15
C ALA A 49 15.94 5.11 -10.02
N PRO A 50 15.21 4.12 -9.48
CA PRO A 50 13.79 4.26 -9.25
C PRO A 50 13.51 5.29 -8.15
N PRO A 51 12.36 5.98 -8.21
CA PRO A 51 11.98 6.95 -7.17
C PRO A 51 11.74 6.28 -5.80
N LEU A 52 11.40 4.99 -5.79
CA LEU A 52 11.18 4.17 -4.59
C LEU A 52 11.91 2.83 -4.78
N PRO A 53 13.21 2.76 -4.45
CA PRO A 53 13.95 1.50 -4.45
C PRO A 53 13.30 0.51 -3.47
N ASP A 54 13.14 -0.74 -3.88
CA ASP A 54 12.59 -1.83 -3.06
C ASP A 54 11.22 -1.53 -2.42
N TYR A 55 10.46 -0.61 -3.04
CA TYR A 55 9.18 -0.09 -2.53
C TYR A 55 9.29 0.61 -1.16
N GLU A 56 10.49 1.05 -0.79
CA GLU A 56 10.76 1.79 0.45
C GLU A 56 10.83 3.29 0.21
N LEU A 57 10.57 4.06 1.27
CA LEU A 57 10.77 5.50 1.24
C LEU A 57 12.26 5.84 1.42
N PRO A 58 12.84 6.63 0.51
CA PRO A 58 14.19 7.14 0.68
C PRO A 58 14.33 7.92 1.99
N GLY A 59 15.32 7.58 2.81
CA GLY A 59 15.58 8.13 4.13
C GLY A 59 14.80 7.50 5.29
N LEU A 60 13.93 6.51 5.02
CA LEU A 60 13.20 5.72 6.02
C LEU A 60 13.27 4.21 5.70
N GLU A 61 14.33 3.79 5.03
CA GLU A 61 14.55 2.40 4.60
C GLU A 61 14.51 1.45 5.80
N GLY A 62 13.85 0.30 5.64
CA GLY A 62 13.66 -0.71 6.69
C GLY A 62 12.81 -0.28 7.89
N ASN A 63 12.26 0.94 7.92
CA ASN A 63 11.45 1.41 9.05
C ASN A 63 10.02 0.87 8.98
N ILE A 64 9.76 -0.22 9.69
CA ILE A 64 8.45 -0.88 9.76
C ILE A 64 7.33 0.10 10.15
N PHE A 65 7.57 1.00 11.12
CA PHE A 65 6.55 1.94 11.57
C PHE A 65 6.21 2.97 10.49
N ALA A 66 7.22 3.45 9.75
CA ALA A 66 7.01 4.32 8.61
C ALA A 66 6.20 3.61 7.52
N ASN A 67 6.58 2.39 7.15
CA ASN A 67 5.91 1.59 6.13
C ASN A 67 4.44 1.32 6.48
N VAL A 68 4.15 0.96 7.73
CA VAL A 68 2.77 0.79 8.21
C VAL A 68 2.00 2.11 8.14
N ALA A 69 2.58 3.22 8.58
CA ALA A 69 1.93 4.53 8.56
C ALA A 69 1.56 4.96 7.13
N ILE A 70 2.48 4.79 6.17
CA ILE A 70 2.24 5.09 4.75
C ILE A 70 1.18 4.17 4.16
N GLY A 71 1.21 2.87 4.48
CA GLY A 71 0.19 1.93 4.04
C GLY A 71 -1.22 2.31 4.53
N ILE A 72 -1.34 2.74 5.79
CA ILE A 72 -2.61 3.22 6.35
C ILE A 72 -3.07 4.51 5.65
N VAL A 73 -2.18 5.50 5.52
CA VAL A 73 -2.49 6.77 4.84
C VAL A 73 -2.93 6.53 3.40
N SER A 74 -2.21 5.70 2.66
CA SER A 74 -2.55 5.35 1.27
C SER A 74 -3.90 4.65 1.17
N THR A 75 -4.19 3.72 2.08
CA THR A 75 -5.49 3.04 2.16
C THR A 75 -6.64 4.04 2.36
N VAL A 76 -6.49 4.97 3.30
CA VAL A 76 -7.50 6.00 3.58
C VAL A 76 -7.68 6.94 2.38
N LEU A 77 -6.58 7.35 1.74
CA LEU A 77 -6.60 8.19 0.54
C LEU A 77 -7.35 7.51 -0.62
N ILE A 78 -7.06 6.24 -0.91
CA ILE A 78 -7.73 5.47 -1.96
C ILE A 78 -9.23 5.33 -1.66
N LEU A 79 -9.59 5.04 -0.40
CA LEU A 79 -10.99 4.96 0.00
C LEU A 79 -11.70 6.31 -0.18
N ALA A 80 -11.08 7.41 0.26
CA ALA A 80 -11.63 8.75 0.12
C ALA A 80 -11.82 9.12 -1.36
N PHE A 81 -10.83 8.84 -2.20
CA PHE A 81 -10.89 9.06 -3.65
C PHE A 81 -12.02 8.24 -4.30
N THR A 82 -12.11 6.96 -3.98
CA THR A 82 -13.16 6.07 -4.50
C THR A 82 -14.56 6.57 -4.13
N LEU A 83 -14.74 7.00 -2.88
CA LEU A 83 -16.01 7.59 -2.43
C LEU A 83 -16.32 8.92 -3.13
N ALA A 84 -15.30 9.75 -3.39
CA ALA A 84 -15.46 11.00 -4.12
C ALA A 84 -15.90 10.75 -5.57
N VAL A 85 -15.24 9.83 -6.27
CA VAL A 85 -15.62 9.41 -7.63
C VAL A 85 -17.05 8.85 -7.65
N GLY A 86 -17.38 7.95 -6.72
CA GLY A 86 -18.73 7.40 -6.61
C GLY A 86 -19.81 8.46 -6.41
N LYS A 87 -19.52 9.49 -5.59
CA LYS A 87 -20.43 10.65 -5.42
C LYS A 87 -20.55 11.49 -6.69
N ALA A 88 -19.45 11.78 -7.37
CA ALA A 88 -19.45 12.57 -8.60
C ALA A 88 -20.26 11.88 -9.71
N LEU A 89 -20.09 10.58 -9.88
CA LEU A 89 -20.86 9.78 -10.84
C LEU A 89 -22.35 9.74 -10.49
N LYS A 90 -22.70 9.61 -9.21
CA LYS A 90 -24.10 9.66 -8.76
C LYS A 90 -24.74 11.01 -9.06
N ALA A 91 -24.05 12.11 -8.74
CA ALA A 91 -24.54 13.46 -8.99
C ALA A 91 -24.79 13.71 -10.50
N ARG A 92 -23.92 13.18 -11.37
CA ARG A 92 -24.13 13.23 -12.82
C ARG A 92 -25.39 12.50 -13.26
N LYS A 93 -25.65 11.30 -12.72
CA LYS A 93 -26.84 10.51 -13.06
C LYS A 93 -28.14 11.18 -12.63
N GLU A 94 -28.14 11.96 -11.54
CA GLU A 94 -29.33 12.69 -11.09
C GLU A 94 -29.59 13.97 -11.92
N MET A 95 -28.64 14.42 -12.73
CA MET A 95 -28.75 15.58 -13.62
C MET A 95 -29.10 15.24 -15.08
N VAL A 96 -29.10 13.95 -15.46
CA VAL A 96 -29.47 13.44 -16.81
C VAL A 96 -30.81 12.72 -16.72
#